data_AF-A0A933MIH9-F1
#
_entry.id   AF-A0A933MIH9-F1
#
_cell.length_a   1.000
_cell.length_b   1.000
_cell.length_c   1.000
_cell.angle_alpha   90.00
_cell.angle_beta   90.00
_cell.angle_gamma   90.00
#
_symmetry.space_group_name_H-M   'P 1'
#
loop_
_entity.id
_entity.type
_entity.pdbx_description
1 polymer ?
#
loop_
_entity_poly.entity_id
_entity_poly.type
_entity_poly.pdbx_seq_one_letter_code
_entity_poly.pdbx_strand_id
1 'polypeptide(L)'
;MQKTITYFEKAGPENTVQCANIVRDAVKNSACRHVVVATTSGDTGQMFAEALKDSGVNLVVVTHSHGFKEPNHSEITDAVKERIQSLGAKIYTGTILTHNLETALAVQFSGVYPTLLIAQTLRRFGEGAKVCCEIVMFWAYSLSAFTLNTKS
;
A
#
# COMPACT_ATOMS: atom_id res chain seq x y z
N MET A 1 -21.26 16.94 -8.50
CA MET A 1 -19.97 16.39 -9.02
C MET A 1 -20.22 14.93 -9.37
N GLN A 2 -19.97 14.50 -10.61
CA GLN A 2 -20.22 13.12 -11.06
C GLN A 2 -18.92 12.32 -11.04
N LYS A 3 -18.95 11.07 -10.59
CA LYS A 3 -17.79 10.16 -10.56
C LYS A 3 -18.20 8.77 -11.03
N THR A 4 -17.27 8.08 -11.65
CA THR A 4 -17.41 6.67 -12.05
C THR A 4 -16.79 5.77 -10.99
N ILE A 5 -17.49 4.71 -10.61
CA ILE A 5 -17.01 3.69 -9.66
C ILE A 5 -17.08 2.34 -10.37
N THR A 6 -16.00 1.57 -10.30
CA THR A 6 -15.94 0.21 -10.85
C THR A 6 -16.01 -0.79 -9.70
N TYR A 7 -16.91 -1.77 -9.82
CA TYR A 7 -17.00 -2.91 -8.90
C TYR A 7 -16.52 -4.16 -9.63
N PHE A 8 -15.58 -4.87 -9.02
CA PHE A 8 -15.13 -6.17 -9.50
C PHE A 8 -16.03 -7.26 -8.93
N GLU A 9 -16.39 -8.26 -9.73
CA GLU A 9 -17.25 -9.35 -9.29
C GLU A 9 -16.57 -10.24 -8.24
N LYS A 10 -15.25 -10.44 -8.38
CA LYS A 10 -14.44 -11.26 -7.48
C LYS A 10 -13.17 -10.53 -7.10
N ALA A 11 -12.70 -10.76 -5.88
CA ALA A 11 -11.40 -10.30 -5.43
C ALA A 11 -10.30 -11.23 -5.98
N GLY A 12 -9.17 -10.64 -6.39
CA GLY A 12 -8.03 -11.42 -6.87
C GLY A 12 -7.04 -10.61 -7.72
N PRO A 13 -5.87 -11.19 -8.00
CA PRO A 13 -4.78 -10.55 -8.76
C PRO A 13 -5.16 -10.22 -10.22
N GLU A 14 -6.15 -10.91 -10.80
CA GLU A 14 -6.68 -10.65 -12.14
C GLU A 14 -7.17 -9.22 -12.33
N ASN A 15 -7.60 -8.56 -11.25
CA ASN A 15 -8.11 -7.19 -11.29
C ASN A 15 -6.99 -6.14 -11.30
N THR A 16 -5.75 -6.52 -11.01
CA THR A 16 -4.64 -5.58 -10.77
C THR A 16 -4.35 -4.71 -11.99
N VAL A 17 -4.34 -5.30 -13.18
CA VAL A 17 -4.09 -4.60 -14.45
C VAL A 17 -5.20 -3.56 -14.71
N GLN A 18 -6.46 -3.96 -14.55
CA GLN A 18 -7.57 -3.05 -14.72
C GLN A 18 -7.57 -1.93 -13.66
N CYS A 19 -7.22 -2.25 -12.42
CA CYS A 19 -7.07 -1.28 -11.34
C CYS A 19 -5.98 -0.23 -11.68
N ALA A 20 -4.82 -0.66 -12.17
CA ALA A 20 -3.76 0.26 -12.59
C ALA A 20 -4.22 1.20 -13.72
N ASN A 21 -4.98 0.70 -14.69
CA ASN A 21 -5.57 1.53 -15.75
C ASN A 21 -6.57 2.55 -15.21
N ILE A 22 -7.47 2.14 -14.32
CA ILE A 22 -8.45 3.04 -13.67
C ILE A 22 -7.72 4.15 -12.89
N VAL A 23 -6.69 3.78 -12.12
CA VAL A 23 -5.88 4.74 -11.36
C VAL A 23 -5.17 5.71 -12.30
N ARG A 24 -4.54 5.23 -13.37
CA ARG A 24 -3.89 6.07 -14.39
C ARG A 24 -4.86 7.11 -14.97
N ASP A 25 -6.08 6.69 -15.29
CA ASP A 25 -7.07 7.59 -15.89
C ASP A 25 -7.66 8.56 -14.84
N ALA A 26 -7.76 8.13 -13.57
CA ALA A 26 -8.15 9.00 -12.46
C ALA A 26 -7.10 10.08 -12.13
N VAL A 27 -5.80 9.75 -12.16
CA VAL A 27 -4.74 10.72 -11.86
C VAL A 27 -4.57 11.77 -12.97
N LYS A 28 -4.79 11.38 -14.24
CA LYS A 28 -4.80 12.32 -15.37
C LYS A 28 -5.85 13.43 -15.20
N ASN A 29 -7.01 13.07 -14.67
CA ASN A 29 -8.17 13.96 -14.53
C ASN A 29 -8.29 14.58 -13.13
N SER A 30 -7.29 14.41 -12.25
CA SER A 30 -7.33 14.93 -10.89
C SER A 30 -6.10 15.75 -10.53
N ALA A 31 -6.25 16.59 -9.50
CA ALA A 31 -5.13 17.28 -8.86
C ALA A 31 -4.30 16.34 -7.96
N CYS A 32 -4.66 15.06 -7.86
CA CYS A 32 -3.91 14.11 -7.03
C CYS A 32 -2.56 13.81 -7.69
N ARG A 33 -1.48 14.07 -6.95
CA ARG A 33 -0.10 13.81 -7.38
C ARG A 33 0.58 12.72 -6.55
N HIS A 34 -0.13 12.10 -5.61
CA HIS A 34 0.44 11.06 -4.76
C HIS A 34 -0.38 9.79 -4.91
N VAL A 35 0.29 8.69 -5.25
CA VAL A 35 -0.33 7.37 -5.37
C VAL A 35 0.41 6.44 -4.42
N VAL A 36 -0.33 5.74 -3.57
CA VAL A 36 0.23 4.77 -2.62
C VAL A 36 -0.30 3.39 -2.97
N VAL A 37 0.60 2.42 -3.13
CA VAL A 37 0.26 1.06 -3.58
C VAL A 37 0.86 0.06 -2.61
N ALA A 38 0.05 -0.88 -2.12
CA ALA A 38 0.54 -2.02 -1.36
C ALA A 38 1.10 -3.09 -2.29
N THR A 39 2.22 -3.70 -1.91
CA THR A 39 2.77 -4.87 -2.59
C THR A 39 3.39 -5.84 -1.60
N THR A 40 3.30 -7.13 -1.89
CA THR A 40 3.89 -8.18 -1.05
C THR A 40 5.18 -8.71 -1.70
N SER A 41 5.07 -9.34 -2.88
CA SER A 41 6.21 -9.85 -3.66
C SER A 41 6.94 -8.76 -4.47
N GLY A 42 6.31 -7.61 -4.68
CA GLY A 42 6.82 -6.53 -5.52
C GLY A 42 6.15 -6.43 -6.89
N ASP A 43 5.47 -7.48 -7.37
CA ASP A 43 4.86 -7.52 -8.72
C ASP A 43 3.85 -6.39 -8.95
N THR A 44 2.94 -6.17 -7.99
CA THR A 44 1.97 -5.08 -8.04
C THR A 44 2.66 -3.71 -8.05
N GLY A 45 3.69 -3.55 -7.22
CA GLY A 45 4.47 -2.31 -7.15
C GLY A 45 5.16 -1.99 -8.47
N GLN A 46 5.78 -2.99 -9.10
CA GLN A 46 6.42 -2.83 -10.41
C GLN A 46 5.38 -2.50 -11.49
N MET A 47 4.26 -3.22 -11.54
CA MET A 47 3.20 -2.97 -12.51
C MET A 47 2.67 -1.53 -12.42
N PHE A 48 2.43 -1.03 -11.21
CA PHE A 48 2.00 0.35 -11.01
C PHE A 48 3.09 1.36 -11.38
N ALA A 49 4.36 1.06 -11.10
CA ALA A 49 5.48 1.91 -11.49
C ALA A 49 5.63 2.02 -13.02
N GLU A 50 5.44 0.91 -13.74
CA GLU A 50 5.44 0.91 -15.20
C GLU A 50 4.22 1.66 -15.75
N ALA A 51 3.03 1.45 -15.20
CA ALA A 51 1.79 2.10 -15.66
C ALA A 51 1.75 3.62 -15.41
N LEU A 52 2.49 4.12 -14.41
CA LEU A 52 2.45 5.51 -13.96
C LEU A 52 3.73 6.30 -14.23
N LYS A 53 4.76 5.70 -14.83
CA LYS A 53 6.09 6.30 -15.06
C LYS A 53 6.02 7.73 -15.63
N ASP A 54 5.21 7.94 -16.66
CA ASP A 54 5.13 9.23 -17.37
C ASP A 54 3.91 10.08 -16.96
N SER A 55 3.26 9.73 -15.84
CA SER A 55 2.06 10.43 -15.37
C SER A 55 2.35 11.64 -14.46
N GLY A 56 3.62 11.87 -14.11
CA GLY A 56 4.04 12.98 -13.23
C GLY A 56 3.55 12.84 -11.79
N VAL A 57 3.19 11.63 -11.37
CA VAL A 57 2.76 11.35 -9.99
C VAL A 57 3.92 10.83 -9.15
N ASN A 58 3.88 11.16 -7.86
CA ASN A 58 4.72 10.57 -6.84
C ASN A 58 4.13 9.22 -6.43
N LEU A 59 4.66 8.14 -7.00
CA LEU A 59 4.29 6.78 -6.62
C LEU A 59 5.10 6.33 -5.39
N VAL A 60 4.38 5.85 -4.37
CA VAL A 60 4.97 5.19 -3.20
C VAL A 60 4.45 3.76 -3.12
N VAL A 61 5.38 2.81 -3.14
CA VAL A 61 5.13 1.38 -3.01
C VAL A 61 5.42 0.97 -1.58
N VAL A 62 4.40 0.51 -0.86
CA VAL A 62 4.49 0.05 0.52
C VAL A 62 4.60 -1.48 0.53
N THR A 63 5.65 -1.96 1.17
CA THR A 63 5.96 -3.39 1.31
C THR A 63 5.71 -3.86 2.75
N HIS A 64 5.49 -5.16 2.94
CA HIS A 64 5.39 -5.77 4.26
C HIS A 64 6.65 -5.56 5.09
N SER A 65 6.49 -5.49 6.42
CA SER A 65 7.62 -5.55 7.34
C SER A 65 8.41 -6.83 7.13
N HIS A 66 9.74 -6.74 7.28
CA HIS A 66 10.60 -7.90 7.47
C HIS A 66 10.02 -8.77 8.58
N GLY A 67 9.98 -10.09 8.38
CA GLY A 67 9.44 -11.01 9.38
C GLY A 67 7.96 -11.36 9.24
N PHE A 68 7.23 -10.80 8.26
CA PHE A 68 5.78 -11.00 8.16
C PHE A 68 5.37 -12.45 7.84
N LYS A 69 6.02 -13.06 6.85
CA LYS A 69 5.79 -14.47 6.48
C LYS A 69 6.71 -15.42 7.23
N GLU A 70 7.99 -15.04 7.36
CA GLU A 70 9.02 -15.80 8.06
C GLU A 70 9.98 -14.84 8.78
N PRO A 71 10.44 -15.17 10.01
CA PRO A 71 11.39 -14.34 10.73
C PRO A 71 12.61 -13.97 9.89
N ASN A 72 12.96 -12.68 9.87
CA ASN A 72 14.10 -12.13 9.12
C ASN A 72 14.07 -12.30 7.59
N HIS A 73 12.92 -12.65 7.01
CA HIS A 73 12.75 -12.69 5.56
C HIS A 73 12.02 -11.45 5.03
N SER A 74 12.50 -10.91 3.91
CA SER A 74 11.81 -9.88 3.13
C SER A 74 11.22 -10.54 1.89
N GLU A 75 9.91 -10.40 1.67
CA GLU A 75 9.23 -11.02 0.52
C GLU A 75 9.57 -10.32 -0.81
N ILE A 76 10.18 -9.13 -0.75
CA ILE A 76 10.61 -8.36 -1.91
C ILE A 76 12.12 -8.50 -2.12
N THR A 77 12.52 -8.94 -3.32
CA THR A 77 13.93 -9.08 -3.69
C THR A 77 14.55 -7.72 -4.02
N ASP A 78 15.87 -7.59 -3.83
CA ASP A 78 16.57 -6.34 -4.12
C ASP A 78 16.52 -5.97 -5.62
N ALA A 79 16.52 -6.97 -6.51
CA ALA A 79 16.34 -6.75 -7.94
C ALA A 79 14.99 -6.08 -8.27
N VAL A 80 13.91 -6.50 -7.60
CA VAL A 80 12.58 -5.87 -7.79
C VAL A 80 12.55 -4.46 -7.18
N LYS A 81 13.25 -4.24 -6.05
CA LYS A 81 13.37 -2.88 -5.48
C LYS A 81 14.08 -1.93 -6.43
N GLU A 82 15.23 -2.34 -6.97
CA GLU A 82 16.00 -1.55 -7.93
C GLU A 82 15.18 -1.26 -9.18
N ARG A 83 14.43 -2.26 -9.68
CA ARG A 83 13.52 -2.09 -10.83
C ARG A 83 12.47 -1.02 -10.55
N ILE A 84 11.77 -1.10 -9.42
CA ILE A 84 10.73 -0.14 -9.02
C ILE A 84 11.33 1.27 -8.85
N GLN A 85 12.50 1.38 -8.23
CA GLN A 85 13.20 2.66 -8.03
C GLN A 85 13.68 3.27 -9.36
N SER A 86 14.16 2.45 -10.29
CA SER A 86 14.58 2.88 -11.63
C SER A 86 13.42 3.46 -12.47
N LEU A 87 12.19 3.09 -12.12
CA LEU A 87 10.97 3.63 -12.71
C LEU A 87 10.48 4.92 -12.03
N GLY A 88 11.23 5.43 -11.04
CA GLY A 88 10.94 6.68 -10.34
C GLY A 88 10.02 6.53 -9.12
N ALA A 89 9.65 5.31 -8.75
CA ALA A 89 8.80 5.06 -7.58
C ALA A 89 9.62 4.97 -6.29
N LYS A 90 9.06 5.45 -5.19
CA LYS A 90 9.66 5.32 -3.86
C LYS A 90 9.18 4.03 -3.22
N ILE A 91 10.07 3.34 -2.52
CA ILE A 91 9.71 2.14 -1.75
C ILE A 91 9.74 2.49 -0.28
N TYR A 92 8.71 2.06 0.43
CA TYR A 92 8.65 2.14 1.87
C TYR A 92 8.42 0.72 2.44
N THR A 93 9.17 0.38 3.49
CA THR A 93 9.05 -0.90 4.21
C THR A 93 8.89 -0.63 5.70
N GLY A 94 7.89 -1.21 6.34
CA GLY A 94 7.83 -1.24 7.79
C GLY A 94 6.53 -1.81 8.36
N THR A 95 6.25 -1.52 9.62
CA THR A 95 5.23 -2.23 10.41
C THR A 95 3.80 -1.89 9.98
N ILE A 96 3.02 -2.92 9.74
CA ILE A 96 1.59 -2.81 9.43
C ILE A 96 0.84 -2.40 10.70
N LEU A 97 0.14 -1.27 10.67
CA LEU A 97 -0.53 -0.68 11.84
C LEU A 97 -1.52 -1.65 12.50
N THR A 98 -2.28 -2.42 11.73
CA THR A 98 -3.24 -3.36 12.33
C THR A 98 -2.67 -4.72 12.72
N HIS A 99 -1.37 -4.92 12.47
CA HIS A 99 -0.67 -6.16 12.78
C HIS A 99 0.50 -5.90 13.74
N ASN A 100 0.18 -5.22 14.83
CA ASN A 100 1.12 -4.72 15.82
C ASN A 100 0.95 -5.43 17.19
N LEU A 101 1.47 -4.83 18.25
CA LEU A 101 1.41 -5.32 19.63
C LEU A 101 0.00 -5.78 20.06
N GLU A 102 -1.06 -5.10 19.65
CA GLU A 102 -2.44 -5.48 20.01
C GLU A 102 -2.83 -6.84 19.43
N THR A 103 -2.30 -7.21 18.27
CA THR A 103 -2.52 -8.55 17.70
C THR A 103 -1.81 -9.62 18.53
N ALA A 104 -0.58 -9.36 18.98
CA ALA A 104 0.15 -10.28 19.86
C ALA A 104 -0.57 -10.46 21.21
N LEU A 105 -1.07 -9.36 21.79
CA LEU A 105 -1.86 -9.40 23.02
C LEU A 105 -3.18 -10.15 22.83
N ALA A 106 -3.87 -9.96 21.70
CA ALA A 106 -5.09 -10.69 21.40
C ALA A 106 -4.86 -12.20 21.29
N VAL A 107 -3.76 -12.63 20.68
CA VAL A 107 -3.39 -14.05 20.62
C VAL A 107 -3.11 -14.61 22.01
N GLN A 108 -2.40 -13.87 22.85
CA GLN A 108 -1.99 -14.34 24.17
C GLN A 108 -3.11 -14.30 25.21
N PHE A 109 -3.97 -13.28 25.17
CA PHE A 109 -4.98 -13.01 26.20
C PHE A 109 -6.43 -13.18 25.71
N SER A 110 -6.64 -13.57 24.45
CA SER A 110 -7.96 -13.79 23.84
C SER A 110 -8.93 -12.59 23.98
N GLY A 111 -8.39 -11.37 23.87
CA GLY A 111 -9.15 -10.12 24.01
C GLY A 111 -9.55 -9.49 22.67
N VAL A 112 -10.53 -8.58 22.73
CA VAL A 112 -10.90 -7.70 21.61
C VAL A 112 -10.27 -6.33 21.84
N TYR A 113 -9.41 -5.91 20.91
CA TYR A 113 -8.67 -4.66 20.99
C TYR A 113 -9.15 -3.68 19.91
N PRO A 114 -9.04 -2.35 20.13
CA PRO A 114 -9.53 -1.34 19.20
C PRO A 114 -9.01 -1.51 17.77
N THR A 115 -7.73 -1.86 17.61
CA THR A 115 -7.12 -2.05 16.28
C THR A 115 -7.75 -3.22 15.52
N LEU A 116 -8.04 -4.32 16.21
CA LEU A 116 -8.70 -5.48 15.62
C LEU A 116 -10.15 -5.16 15.24
N LEU A 117 -10.86 -4.42 16.09
CA LEU A 117 -12.24 -4.00 15.81
C LEU A 117 -12.31 -3.14 14.54
N ILE A 118 -11.41 -2.16 14.41
CA ILE A 118 -11.33 -1.29 13.23
C ILE A 118 -10.97 -2.13 11.99
N ALA A 119 -9.97 -3.02 12.09
CA ALA A 119 -9.56 -3.86 10.99
C ALA A 119 -10.71 -4.78 10.50
N GLN A 120 -11.43 -5.43 11.42
CA GLN A 120 -12.58 -6.28 11.11
C GLN A 120 -13.74 -5.48 10.50
N THR A 121 -13.92 -4.23 10.94
CA THR A 121 -14.92 -3.32 10.36
C THR A 121 -14.55 -2.98 8.91
N LEU A 122 -13.30 -2.61 8.64
CA LEU A 122 -12.84 -2.30 7.28
C LEU A 122 -12.89 -3.52 6.35
N ARG A 123 -12.63 -4.73 6.87
CA ARG A 123 -12.77 -5.99 6.12
C ARG A 123 -14.18 -6.25 5.62
N ARG A 124 -15.22 -5.63 6.21
CA ARG A 124 -16.58 -5.71 5.67
C ARG A 124 -16.71 -5.09 4.28
N PHE A 125 -15.81 -4.18 3.90
CA PHE A 125 -15.70 -3.60 2.57
C PHE A 125 -14.68 -4.34 1.67
N GLY A 126 -14.09 -5.42 2.17
CA GLY A 126 -13.03 -6.21 1.52
C GLY A 126 -11.65 -5.99 2.16
N GLU A 127 -10.78 -7.01 2.05
CA GLU A 127 -9.40 -6.95 2.58
C GLU A 127 -8.61 -5.77 1.98
N GLY A 128 -8.84 -5.45 0.70
CA GLY A 128 -8.18 -4.33 0.03
C GLY A 128 -8.51 -2.97 0.65
N ALA A 129 -9.77 -2.74 1.07
CA ALA A 129 -10.17 -1.48 1.69
C ALA A 129 -9.44 -1.23 3.02
N LYS A 130 -9.31 -2.30 3.82
CA LYS A 130 -8.51 -2.29 5.05
C LYS A 130 -7.06 -1.93 4.75
N VAL A 131 -6.43 -2.59 3.78
CA VAL A 131 -5.03 -2.35 3.43
C VAL A 131 -4.80 -0.92 2.91
N CYS A 132 -5.72 -0.39 2.10
CA CYS A 132 -5.67 1.00 1.62
C CYS A 132 -5.59 2.01 2.76
N CYS A 133 -6.38 1.84 3.82
CA CYS A 133 -6.32 2.74 4.98
C CYS A 133 -4.96 2.66 5.70
N GLU A 134 -4.40 1.47 5.84
CA GLU A 134 -3.12 1.27 6.53
C GLU A 134 -1.95 1.94 5.81
N ILE A 135 -1.80 1.67 4.52
CA ILE A 135 -0.67 2.18 3.74
C ILE A 135 -0.71 3.70 3.61
N VAL A 136 -1.91 4.30 3.59
CA VAL A 136 -2.07 5.76 3.54
C VAL A 136 -1.69 6.41 4.87
N MET A 137 -2.13 5.86 6.00
CA MET A 137 -1.71 6.35 7.32
C MET A 137 -0.19 6.26 7.49
N PHE A 138 0.39 5.20 6.96
CA PHE A 138 1.83 4.97 7.02
C PHE A 138 2.62 5.96 6.17
N TRP A 139 2.18 6.17 4.93
CA TRP A 139 2.76 7.18 4.06
C TRP A 139 2.63 8.59 4.66
N ALA A 140 1.48 8.93 5.25
CA ALA A 140 1.26 10.21 5.91
C ALA A 140 2.22 10.43 7.08
N TYR A 141 2.48 9.39 7.89
CA TYR A 141 3.46 9.47 8.98
C TYR A 141 4.89 9.59 8.46
N SER A 142 5.23 8.85 7.39
CA SER A 142 6.55 8.93 6.77
C SER A 142 6.79 10.28 6.09
N LEU A 143 5.77 10.96 5.57
CA LEU A 143 5.89 12.31 5.01
C LEU A 143 6.39 13.31 6.05
N SER A 144 5.91 13.23 7.29
CA SER A 144 6.41 14.07 8.39
C SER A 144 7.92 13.86 8.60
N ALA A 145 8.41 12.62 8.45
CA ALA A 145 9.85 12.32 8.50
C ALA A 145 10.60 12.74 7.22
N PHE A 146 9.98 12.66 6.04
CA PHE A 146 10.61 13.03 4.76
C PHE A 146 10.70 14.54 4.53
N THR A 147 9.71 15.32 4.97
CA THR A 147 9.73 16.80 4.86
C THR A 147 10.81 17.43 5.76
N LEU A 148 11.27 16.72 6.80
CA LEU A 148 12.37 17.16 7.66
C LEU A 148 13.73 17.04 6.98
N ASN A 149 13.87 16.23 5.93
CA ASN A 149 15.14 15.95 5.26
C ASN A 149 15.31 16.72 3.93
N THR A 150 14.35 17.58 3.56
CA THR A 150 14.42 18.45 2.38
C THR A 150 14.59 19.94 2.73
N LYS A 151 14.87 20.24 4.00
CA LYS A 151 15.30 21.56 4.46
C LYS A 151 16.74 21.48 4.99
N SER A 152 17.70 21.35 4.07
CA SER A 152 19.11 21.65 4.31
C SER A 152 19.63 22.50 3.16
#